data_AF-A0A8I3NDK6-F1
#
_entry.id   AF-A0A8I3NDK6-F1
#
_cell.length_a   1.000
_cell.length_b   1.000
_cell.length_c   1.000
_cell.angle_alpha   90.00
_cell.angle_beta   90.00
_cell.angle_gamma   90.00
#
_symmetry.space_group_name_H-M   'P 1'
#
loop_
_entity.id
_entity.type
_entity.pdbx_description
1 polymer ?
#
loop_
_entity_poly.entity_id
_entity_poly.type
_entity_poly.pdbx_seq_one_letter_code
_entity_poly.pdbx_strand_id
1 'polypeptide(L)'
;MNSRRKQITLQDSEAKYLLPLIEKEQISHNTWRFRFGLPSSDHVLGLPIGNYVHLLAKIDGVMVVRAYTPVSSDDDRGFVDLIIKVYFKNVHPNYPEGGKMTQYLENMKIGDTILFRGPTGRLFYNGPGNFSIKPYKTSEPEKKLVSHLGMIAGGTGITPMLQLIRHITKNPNDRTRMSLIFANQTEEDILVRRELEEVARTHPDQFDLWYTLDRPPVAHCPEEGAPPTKHK
;
A
#
# COMPACT_ATOMS: atom_id res chain seq x y z
N MET A 1 3.67 -11.99 31.41
CA MET A 1 3.60 -12.82 30.18
C MET A 1 4.83 -12.50 29.34
N ASN A 2 5.72 -13.47 29.12
CA ASN A 2 6.93 -13.26 28.31
C ASN A 2 6.51 -12.90 26.88
N SER A 3 6.69 -11.65 26.49
CA SER A 3 6.60 -11.21 25.10
C SER A 3 7.65 -11.99 24.31
N ARG A 4 7.24 -13.08 23.64
CA ARG A 4 8.13 -13.76 22.68
C ARG A 4 8.54 -12.71 21.66
N ARG A 5 9.84 -12.41 21.64
CA ARG A 5 10.45 -11.43 20.73
C ARG A 5 10.00 -11.74 19.30
N LYS A 6 9.36 -10.78 18.63
CA LYS A 6 8.88 -10.93 17.25
C LYS A 6 10.05 -11.38 16.37
N GLN A 7 9.89 -12.47 15.63
CA GLN A 7 10.90 -12.90 14.67
C GLN A 7 10.77 -12.04 13.42
N ILE A 8 11.87 -11.43 12.95
CA ILE A 8 11.85 -10.50 11.83
C ILE A 8 12.32 -11.22 10.57
N THR A 9 11.55 -11.11 9.48
CA THR A 9 11.89 -11.69 8.18
C THR A 9 12.99 -10.90 7.48
N LEU A 10 12.78 -9.59 7.30
CA LEU A 10 13.70 -8.69 6.60
C LEU A 10 14.83 -8.21 7.52
N GLN A 11 15.78 -9.10 7.82
CA GLN A 11 16.91 -8.82 8.71
C GLN A 11 18.03 -8.01 8.04
N ASP A 12 18.23 -8.20 6.73
CA ASP A 12 19.21 -7.50 5.91
C ASP A 12 18.49 -6.92 4.68
N SER A 13 18.63 -5.60 4.49
CA SER A 13 17.98 -4.87 3.41
C SER A 13 18.39 -5.28 2.00
N GLU A 14 19.56 -5.91 1.84
CA GLU A 14 20.07 -6.38 0.56
C GLU A 14 19.89 -7.90 0.35
N ALA A 15 19.61 -8.65 1.42
CA ALA A 15 19.30 -10.07 1.32
C ALA A 15 17.97 -10.31 0.60
N LYS A 16 17.88 -11.48 -0.04
CA LYS A 16 16.69 -11.89 -0.79
C LYS A 16 16.00 -13.04 -0.05
N TYR A 17 14.71 -12.86 0.20
CA TYR A 17 13.88 -13.79 0.95
C TYR A 17 12.85 -14.41 0.02
N LEU A 18 12.87 -15.73 -0.12
CA LEU A 18 11.95 -16.44 -1.00
C LEU A 18 10.66 -16.74 -0.23
N LEU A 19 9.55 -16.07 -0.58
CA LEU A 19 8.27 -16.21 0.13
C LEU A 19 7.21 -16.87 -0.76
N PRO A 20 6.49 -17.90 -0.27
CA PRO A 20 5.44 -18.59 -1.02
C PRO A 20 4.15 -17.77 -1.04
N LEU A 21 3.47 -17.73 -2.18
CA LEU A 21 2.09 -17.28 -2.28
C LEU A 21 1.20 -18.31 -1.60
N ILE A 22 0.53 -17.93 -0.52
CA ILE A 22 -0.34 -18.84 0.27
C ILE A 22 -1.83 -18.56 0.05
N GLU A 23 -2.18 -17.35 -0.40
CA GLU A 23 -3.55 -16.97 -0.70
C GLU A 23 -3.57 -15.87 -1.78
N LYS A 24 -4.53 -15.94 -2.71
CA LYS A 24 -4.76 -14.98 -3.79
C LYS A 24 -6.25 -14.70 -3.88
N GLU A 25 -6.65 -13.45 -3.63
CA GLU A 25 -8.05 -13.02 -3.66
C GLU A 25 -8.24 -11.94 -4.71
N GLN A 26 -9.29 -12.06 -5.52
CA GLN A 26 -9.66 -11.03 -6.48
C GLN A 26 -10.54 -9.97 -5.79
N ILE A 27 -10.06 -8.73 -5.75
CA ILE A 27 -10.79 -7.59 -5.17
C ILE A 27 -11.68 -6.92 -6.22
N SER A 28 -11.20 -6.81 -7.45
CA SER A 28 -11.93 -6.21 -8.57
C SER A 28 -11.53 -6.84 -9.91
N HIS A 29 -12.09 -6.33 -11.01
CA HIS A 29 -11.80 -6.83 -12.36
C HIS A 29 -10.30 -6.81 -12.72
N ASN A 30 -9.51 -5.92 -12.10
CA ASN A 30 -8.08 -5.81 -12.36
C ASN A 30 -7.24 -5.69 -11.08
N THR A 31 -7.76 -6.01 -9.90
CA THR A 31 -7.01 -5.90 -8.64
C THR A 31 -7.10 -7.16 -7.80
N TRP A 32 -5.96 -7.58 -7.26
CA TRP A 32 -5.84 -8.75 -6.39
C TRP A 32 -5.12 -8.41 -5.09
N ARG A 33 -5.51 -9.10 -4.02
CA ARG A 33 -4.70 -9.26 -2.81
C ARG A 33 -3.87 -10.54 -2.96
N PHE A 34 -2.56 -10.39 -2.84
CA PHE A 34 -1.61 -11.49 -2.78
C PHE A 34 -1.06 -11.59 -1.36
N ARG A 35 -1.28 -12.73 -0.73
CA ARG A 35 -0.75 -13.03 0.60
C ARG A 35 0.41 -14.00 0.49
N PHE A 36 1.57 -13.56 0.96
CA PHE A 36 2.77 -14.40 1.01
C PHE A 36 3.04 -14.86 2.43
N GLY A 37 3.37 -16.14 2.60
CA GLY A 37 3.76 -16.70 3.89
C GLY A 37 5.13 -16.21 4.32
N LEU A 38 5.26 -15.84 5.59
CA LEU A 38 6.54 -15.56 6.23
C LEU A 38 7.19 -16.87 6.73
N PRO A 39 8.48 -16.89 7.13
CA PRO A 39 9.18 -18.13 7.49
C PRO A 39 8.53 -18.96 8.60
N SER A 40 7.74 -18.34 9.49
CA SER A 40 6.88 -19.04 10.44
C SER A 40 5.68 -18.19 10.82
N SER A 41 4.67 -18.78 11.47
CA SER A 41 3.52 -18.06 12.03
C SER A 41 3.87 -17.05 13.13
N ASP A 42 5.09 -17.11 13.68
CA ASP A 42 5.60 -16.16 14.67
C ASP A 42 6.41 -15.00 14.05
N HIS A 43 6.69 -15.06 12.74
CA HIS A 43 7.38 -13.99 12.04
C HIS A 43 6.47 -12.80 11.76
N VAL A 44 7.08 -11.62 11.75
CA VAL A 44 6.57 -10.41 11.11
C VAL A 44 7.50 -10.04 9.95
N LEU A 45 7.05 -9.15 9.08
CA LEU A 45 7.86 -8.77 7.92
C LEU A 45 9.12 -8.01 8.35
N GLY A 46 8.99 -7.07 9.29
CA GLY A 46 10.07 -6.17 9.71
C GLY A 46 10.16 -4.94 8.82
N LEU A 47 9.02 -4.30 8.54
CA LEU A 47 8.96 -3.16 7.63
C LEU A 47 8.65 -1.86 8.39
N PRO A 48 9.62 -0.94 8.51
CA PRO A 48 9.37 0.37 9.11
C PRO A 48 8.28 1.15 8.37
N ILE A 49 7.46 1.91 9.10
CA ILE A 49 6.39 2.71 8.51
C ILE A 49 6.99 3.80 7.61
N GLY A 50 6.49 3.90 6.37
CA GLY A 50 7.04 4.74 5.31
C GLY A 50 8.01 4.02 4.36
N ASN A 51 8.33 2.74 4.63
CA ASN A 51 9.17 1.91 3.77
C ASN A 51 8.32 0.92 2.94
N TYR A 52 8.96 0.34 1.94
CA TYR A 52 8.40 -0.63 1.01
C TYR A 52 9.38 -1.80 0.77
N VAL A 53 8.94 -2.80 0.02
CA VAL A 53 9.77 -3.94 -0.41
C VAL A 53 9.91 -3.97 -1.92
N HIS A 54 10.94 -4.65 -2.41
CA HIS A 54 11.08 -5.01 -3.81
C HIS A 54 10.70 -6.47 -4.01
N LEU A 55 9.89 -6.72 -5.03
CA LEU A 55 9.73 -8.06 -5.60
C LEU A 55 10.68 -8.23 -6.77
N LEU A 56 11.33 -9.39 -6.83
CA LEU A 56 12.26 -9.77 -7.88
C LEU A 56 11.81 -11.09 -8.52
N ALA A 57 11.69 -11.10 -9.84
CA ALA A 57 11.37 -12.29 -10.61
C ALA A 57 12.16 -12.30 -11.93
N LYS A 58 12.50 -13.49 -12.43
CA LYS A 58 13.07 -13.67 -13.77
C LYS A 58 11.91 -13.89 -14.75
N ILE A 59 11.62 -12.89 -15.57
CA ILE A 59 10.49 -12.88 -16.52
C ILE A 59 11.11 -12.81 -17.92
N ASP A 60 10.85 -13.81 -18.75
CA ASP A 60 11.40 -13.94 -20.11
C ASP A 60 12.93 -13.80 -20.16
N GLY A 61 13.61 -14.44 -19.20
CA GLY A 61 15.07 -14.39 -19.10
C GLY A 61 15.63 -13.14 -18.40
N VAL A 62 14.83 -12.10 -18.18
CA VAL A 62 15.26 -10.81 -17.63
C VAL A 62 14.86 -10.67 -16.16
N MET A 63 15.77 -10.18 -15.32
CA MET A 63 15.43 -9.85 -13.93
C MET A 63 14.58 -8.57 -13.87
N VAL A 64 13.32 -8.72 -13.46
CA VAL A 64 12.39 -7.62 -13.23
C VAL A 64 12.31 -7.34 -11.74
N VAL A 65 12.52 -6.08 -11.37
CA VAL A 65 12.44 -5.60 -9.98
C VAL A 65 11.39 -4.51 -9.89
N ARG A 66 10.45 -4.62 -8.96
CA ARG A 66 9.39 -3.62 -8.73
C ARG A 66 9.16 -3.38 -7.24
N ALA A 67 8.90 -2.13 -6.87
CA ALA A 67 8.59 -1.73 -5.51
C ALA A 67 7.10 -1.92 -5.22
N TYR A 68 6.79 -2.42 -4.03
CA TYR A 68 5.44 -2.57 -3.50
C TYR A 68 5.43 -2.22 -2.03
N THR A 69 4.43 -1.44 -1.60
CA THR A 69 4.18 -1.20 -0.18
C THR A 69 3.11 -2.17 0.30
N PRO A 70 3.44 -3.08 1.23
CA PRO A 70 2.44 -3.95 1.84
C PRO A 70 1.33 -3.18 2.52
N VAL A 71 0.15 -3.77 2.52
CA VAL A 71 -1.00 -3.26 3.27
C VAL A 71 -1.04 -3.86 4.68
N SER A 72 -0.50 -5.06 4.88
CA SER A 72 -0.26 -5.61 6.23
C SER A 72 0.81 -4.82 7.00
N SER A 73 0.86 -4.97 8.32
CA SER A 73 1.87 -4.36 9.20
C SER A 73 2.62 -5.40 10.02
N ASP A 74 3.60 -4.96 10.82
CA ASP A 74 4.29 -5.83 11.78
C ASP A 74 3.42 -6.23 13.00
N ASP A 75 2.12 -5.91 12.97
CA ASP A 75 1.13 -6.51 13.87
C ASP A 75 0.56 -7.81 13.32
N ASP A 76 0.59 -7.97 12.00
CA ASP A 76 0.22 -9.19 11.30
C ASP A 76 1.37 -10.19 11.37
N ARG A 77 1.06 -11.42 11.79
CA ARG A 77 2.05 -12.48 11.95
C ARG A 77 1.85 -13.58 10.92
N GLY A 78 2.96 -14.13 10.44
CA GLY A 78 2.98 -15.27 9.53
C GLY A 78 2.72 -14.95 8.07
N PHE A 79 2.34 -13.72 7.72
CA PHE A 79 2.07 -13.34 6.34
C PHE A 79 2.40 -11.87 6.03
N VAL A 80 2.46 -11.56 4.73
CA VAL A 80 2.48 -10.20 4.18
C VAL A 80 1.46 -10.09 3.05
N ASP A 81 0.62 -9.05 3.08
CA ASP A 81 -0.39 -8.79 2.06
C ASP A 81 0.02 -7.63 1.13
N LEU A 82 -0.06 -7.88 -0.18
CA LEU A 82 0.11 -6.88 -1.24
C LEU A 82 -1.19 -6.73 -2.02
N ILE A 83 -1.69 -5.51 -2.17
CA ILE A 83 -2.79 -5.19 -3.10
C ILE A 83 -2.20 -4.66 -4.39
N ILE A 84 -2.45 -5.34 -5.50
CA ILE A 84 -1.78 -5.08 -6.77
C ILE A 84 -2.82 -5.02 -7.89
N LYS A 85 -2.82 -3.88 -8.61
CA LYS A 85 -3.53 -3.72 -9.87
C LYS A 85 -2.75 -4.43 -10.98
N VAL A 86 -3.40 -5.35 -11.68
CA VAL A 86 -2.85 -6.07 -12.82
C VAL A 86 -3.10 -5.26 -14.09
N TYR A 87 -2.02 -5.04 -14.83
CA TYR A 87 -2.04 -4.36 -16.12
C TYR A 87 -2.01 -5.42 -17.20
N PHE A 88 -3.18 -5.86 -17.65
CA PHE A 88 -3.29 -6.90 -18.67
C PHE A 88 -2.83 -6.41 -20.05
N LYS A 89 -2.21 -7.31 -20.81
CA LYS A 89 -1.91 -7.09 -22.24
C LYS A 89 -3.18 -6.79 -23.04
N ASN A 90 -3.03 -6.03 -24.12
CA ASN A 90 -4.08 -5.65 -25.06
C ASN A 90 -5.26 -4.87 -24.46
N VAL A 91 -5.10 -4.24 -23.30
CA VAL A 91 -6.13 -3.38 -22.68
C VAL A 91 -5.86 -1.90 -22.93
N HIS A 92 -4.63 -1.43 -22.68
CA HIS A 92 -4.28 -0.02 -22.82
C HIS A 92 -3.55 0.23 -24.15
N PRO A 93 -4.01 1.15 -25.02
CA PRO A 93 -3.46 1.33 -26.37
C PRO A 93 -1.98 1.72 -26.36
N ASN A 94 -1.54 2.53 -25.39
CA ASN A 94 -0.14 2.93 -25.25
C ASN A 94 0.75 1.87 -24.59
N TYR A 95 0.17 0.80 -24.02
CA TYR A 95 0.89 -0.24 -23.29
C TYR A 95 0.36 -1.64 -23.65
N PRO A 96 0.50 -2.06 -24.93
CA PRO A 96 -0.08 -3.31 -25.44
C PRO A 96 0.46 -4.56 -24.72
N GLU A 97 1.71 -4.54 -24.25
CA GLU A 97 2.34 -5.65 -23.54
C GLU A 97 1.87 -5.80 -22.08
N GLY A 98 1.15 -4.81 -21.54
CA GLY A 98 0.75 -4.77 -20.14
C GLY A 98 1.93 -4.66 -19.16
N GLY A 99 1.70 -5.04 -17.91
CA GLY A 99 2.68 -4.98 -16.82
C GLY A 99 3.41 -6.31 -16.64
N LYS A 100 4.74 -6.32 -16.80
CA LYS A 100 5.55 -7.55 -16.65
C LYS A 100 5.37 -8.22 -15.27
N MET A 101 5.68 -7.49 -14.20
CA MET A 101 5.60 -8.04 -12.84
C MET A 101 4.16 -8.34 -12.42
N THR A 102 3.21 -7.49 -12.79
CA THR A 102 1.82 -7.68 -12.32
C THR A 102 1.13 -8.84 -13.03
N GLN A 103 1.39 -9.06 -14.33
CA GLN A 103 0.95 -10.27 -15.03
C GLN A 103 1.68 -11.53 -14.55
N TYR A 104 2.97 -11.43 -14.20
CA TYR A 104 3.68 -12.55 -13.58
C TYR A 104 3.04 -12.98 -12.25
N LEU A 105 2.76 -12.01 -11.37
CA LEU A 105 2.08 -12.25 -10.09
C LEU A 105 0.68 -12.82 -10.29
N GLU A 106 -0.08 -12.30 -11.25
CA GLU A 106 -1.39 -12.83 -11.60
C GLU A 106 -1.29 -14.31 -12.02
N ASN A 107 -0.28 -14.70 -12.80
CA ASN A 107 -0.12 -16.09 -13.21
C ASN A 107 0.45 -17.03 -12.12
N MET A 108 0.88 -16.51 -10.96
CA MET A 108 1.37 -17.36 -9.87
C MET A 108 0.25 -18.24 -9.30
N LYS A 109 0.60 -19.49 -9.01
CA LYS A 109 -0.24 -20.46 -8.32
C LYS A 109 0.08 -20.45 -6.83
N ILE A 110 -0.89 -20.88 -6.01
CA ILE A 110 -0.64 -21.11 -4.58
C ILE A 110 0.51 -22.11 -4.44
N GLY A 111 1.48 -21.77 -3.59
CA GLY A 111 2.73 -22.51 -3.39
C GLY A 111 3.92 -21.95 -4.20
N ASP A 112 3.68 -21.21 -5.30
CA ASP A 112 4.76 -20.57 -6.04
C ASP A 112 5.43 -19.49 -5.18
N THR A 113 6.73 -19.31 -5.37
CA THR A 113 7.52 -18.37 -4.59
C THR A 113 8.02 -17.18 -5.39
N ILE A 114 8.19 -16.04 -4.72
CA ILE A 114 8.86 -14.86 -5.28
C ILE A 114 9.88 -14.29 -4.29
N LEU A 115 10.92 -13.64 -4.81
CA LEU A 115 11.96 -13.02 -3.98
C LEU A 115 11.51 -11.65 -3.49
N PHE A 116 11.51 -11.48 -2.18
CA PHE A 116 11.38 -10.21 -1.48
C PHE A 116 12.76 -9.67 -1.13
N ARG A 117 12.94 -8.36 -1.23
CA ARG A 117 14.12 -7.63 -0.71
C ARG A 117 13.68 -6.32 -0.08
N GLY A 118 14.22 -5.99 1.07
CA GLY A 118 13.91 -4.78 1.82
C GLY A 118 14.24 -4.95 3.30
N PRO A 119 13.86 -4.00 4.17
CA PRO A 119 13.07 -2.82 3.86
C PRO A 119 13.83 -1.80 2.98
N THR A 120 13.11 -1.00 2.20
CA THR A 120 13.68 0.14 1.46
C THR A 120 12.79 1.37 1.61
N GLY A 121 13.40 2.52 1.84
CA GLY A 121 12.69 3.78 1.97
C GLY A 121 13.62 4.89 2.39
N ARG A 122 13.17 6.13 2.22
CA ARG A 122 13.85 7.33 2.72
C ARG A 122 13.06 8.04 3.79
N LEU A 123 11.83 7.62 4.04
CA LEU A 123 10.91 8.22 4.99
C LEU A 123 10.58 7.18 6.05
N PHE A 124 10.70 7.58 7.31
CA PHE A 124 10.39 6.76 8.47
C PHE A 124 9.43 7.52 9.36
N TYR A 125 8.28 6.94 9.66
CA TYR A 125 7.37 7.46 10.68
C TYR A 125 7.70 6.81 12.02
N ASN A 126 8.23 7.59 12.96
CA ASN A 126 8.76 7.07 14.22
C ASN A 126 7.76 7.21 15.40
N GLY A 127 6.56 7.72 15.13
CA GLY A 127 5.53 8.02 16.12
C GLY A 127 4.93 9.41 15.93
N PRO A 128 4.10 9.89 16.88
CA PRO A 128 3.24 11.06 16.70
C PRO A 128 3.95 12.28 16.10
N GLY A 129 3.60 12.60 14.86
CA GLY A 129 4.15 13.69 14.04
C GLY A 129 5.62 13.58 13.69
N ASN A 130 6.35 12.56 14.15
CA ASN A 130 7.81 12.47 14.06
C ASN A 130 8.25 11.66 12.84
N PHE A 131 8.76 12.35 11.83
CA PHE A 131 9.37 11.74 10.65
C PHE A 131 10.90 11.82 10.73
N SER A 132 11.57 10.78 10.23
CA SER A 132 12.96 10.87 9.77
C SER A 132 12.98 10.76 8.25
N ILE A 133 13.56 11.74 7.56
CA ILE A 133 13.59 11.79 6.09
C ILE A 133 15.03 11.91 5.63
N LYS A 134 15.45 11.02 4.74
CA LYS A 134 16.75 11.10 4.05
C LYS A 134 16.57 11.84 2.72
N PRO A 135 17.11 13.05 2.53
CA PRO A 135 17.09 13.72 1.23
C PRO A 135 17.72 12.86 0.13
N TYR A 136 18.85 12.20 0.45
CA TYR A 136 19.60 11.33 -0.45
C TYR A 136 19.83 9.95 0.17
N LYS A 137 20.15 8.93 -0.65
CA LYS A 137 20.34 7.55 -0.15
C LYS A 137 21.44 7.46 0.92
N THR A 138 22.48 8.28 0.78
CA THR A 138 23.69 8.30 1.63
C THR A 138 23.66 9.37 2.72
N SER A 139 22.63 10.22 2.76
CA SER A 139 22.56 11.29 3.77
C SER A 139 22.07 10.76 5.10
N GLU A 140 22.48 11.43 6.17
CA GLU A 140 21.87 11.25 7.49
C GLU A 140 20.37 11.61 7.45
N PRO A 141 19.52 10.93 8.24
CA PRO A 141 18.11 11.26 8.32
C PRO A 141 17.87 12.60 9.02
N GLU A 142 17.12 13.48 8.39
CA GLU A 142 16.61 14.71 9.00
C GLU A 142 15.33 14.42 9.78
N LYS A 143 15.28 14.83 11.05
CA LYS A 143 14.06 14.77 11.84
C LYS A 143 13.12 15.91 11.46
N LYS A 144 11.85 15.60 11.21
CA LYS A 144 10.79 16.57 10.96
C LYS A 144 9.62 16.27 11.90
N LEU A 145 9.21 17.27 12.68
CA LEU A 145 7.99 17.21 13.46
C LEU A 145 6.89 17.92 12.67
N VAL A 146 5.79 17.23 12.40
CA VAL A 146 4.65 17.77 11.66
C VAL A 146 3.38 17.59 12.46
N SER A 147 2.51 18.61 12.42
CA SER A 147 1.15 18.52 12.96
C SER A 147 0.13 18.08 11.91
N HIS A 148 0.45 18.27 10.62
CA HIS A 148 -0.43 17.96 9.49
C HIS A 148 0.35 17.32 8.35
N LEU A 149 -0.18 16.21 7.82
CA LEU A 149 0.37 15.45 6.70
C LEU A 149 -0.55 15.60 5.48
N GLY A 150 -0.09 16.33 4.47
CA GLY A 150 -0.73 16.35 3.15
C GLY A 150 -0.28 15.15 2.32
N MET A 151 -1.23 14.42 1.73
CA MET A 151 -1.00 13.23 0.92
C MET A 151 -1.70 13.38 -0.43
N ILE A 152 -0.98 13.03 -1.49
CA ILE A 152 -1.52 12.96 -2.86
C ILE A 152 -1.18 11.58 -3.39
N ALA A 153 -2.20 10.82 -3.77
CA ALA A 153 -2.05 9.47 -4.31
C ALA A 153 -2.76 9.34 -5.65
N GLY A 154 -2.24 8.48 -6.52
CA GLY A 154 -2.86 8.11 -7.79
C GLY A 154 -2.87 6.59 -7.97
N GLY A 155 -4.04 5.99 -8.20
CA GLY A 155 -4.20 4.55 -8.40
C GLY A 155 -3.51 3.70 -7.31
N THR A 156 -2.56 2.84 -7.70
CA THR A 156 -1.81 1.98 -6.77
C THR A 156 -0.90 2.75 -5.80
N GLY A 157 -0.66 4.04 -6.03
CA GLY A 157 0.10 4.92 -5.14
C GLY A 157 -0.58 5.20 -3.79
N ILE A 158 -1.78 4.64 -3.55
CA ILE A 158 -2.46 4.74 -2.25
C ILE A 158 -1.80 3.92 -1.15
N THR A 159 -1.09 2.82 -1.48
CA THR A 159 -0.61 1.86 -0.47
C THR A 159 0.41 2.44 0.53
N PRO A 160 1.38 3.32 0.16
CA PRO A 160 2.20 4.02 1.15
C PRO A 160 1.39 4.95 2.07
N MET A 161 0.36 5.60 1.52
CA MET A 161 -0.51 6.50 2.30
C MET A 161 -1.36 5.71 3.28
N LEU A 162 -1.93 4.59 2.83
CA LEU A 162 -2.72 3.69 3.66
C LEU A 162 -1.90 3.15 4.84
N GLN A 163 -0.62 2.81 4.62
CA GLN A 163 0.28 2.37 5.68
C GLN A 163 0.44 3.44 6.78
N LEU A 164 0.60 4.71 6.39
CA LEU A 164 0.68 5.84 7.33
C LEU A 164 -0.67 6.08 8.03
N ILE A 165 -1.76 6.13 7.27
CA ILE A 165 -3.12 6.35 7.79
C ILE A 165 -3.48 5.31 8.84
N ARG A 166 -3.29 4.01 8.54
CA ARG A 166 -3.54 2.91 9.48
C ARG A 166 -2.68 3.04 10.73
N HIS A 167 -1.40 3.35 10.58
CA HIS A 167 -0.50 3.44 11.73
C HIS A 167 -0.84 4.61 12.66
N ILE A 168 -1.15 5.78 12.08
CA ILE A 168 -1.50 6.99 12.82
C ILE A 168 -2.83 6.79 13.56
N THR A 169 -3.87 6.34 12.86
CA THR A 169 -5.23 6.19 13.43
C THR A 169 -5.33 5.06 14.46
N LYS A 170 -4.47 4.04 14.35
CA LYS A 170 -4.39 2.98 15.35
C LYS A 170 -3.84 3.47 16.70
N ASN A 171 -3.04 4.54 16.71
CA ASN A 171 -2.45 5.06 17.94
C ASN A 171 -3.32 6.19 18.53
N PRO A 172 -4.04 5.98 19.64
CA PRO A 172 -4.93 7.00 20.21
C PRO A 172 -4.20 8.24 20.75
N ASN A 173 -2.88 8.15 20.94
CA ASN A 173 -2.05 9.28 21.37
C ASN A 173 -1.47 10.06 20.18
N ASP A 174 -1.68 9.58 18.97
CA ASP A 174 -1.26 10.25 17.76
C ASP A 174 -2.33 11.23 17.31
N ARG A 175 -2.00 12.52 17.33
CA ARG A 175 -2.90 13.60 16.90
C ARG A 175 -2.51 14.20 15.56
N THR A 176 -1.60 13.56 14.82
CA THR A 176 -1.19 14.00 13.48
C THR A 176 -2.42 14.07 12.58
N ARG A 177 -2.74 15.26 12.09
CA ARG A 177 -3.80 15.45 11.10
C ARG A 177 -3.33 15.03 9.73
N MET A 178 -4.26 14.61 8.89
CA MET A 178 -4.01 14.00 7.59
C MET A 178 -5.03 14.51 6.59
N SER A 179 -4.57 14.91 5.40
CA SER A 179 -5.43 15.23 4.26
C SER A 179 -4.99 14.43 3.05
N LEU A 180 -5.90 13.64 2.49
CA LEU A 180 -5.63 12.84 1.29
C LEU A 180 -6.43 13.34 0.10
N ILE A 181 -5.73 13.66 -1.00
CA ILE A 181 -6.31 13.77 -2.33
C ILE A 181 -5.98 12.49 -3.09
N PHE A 182 -7.01 11.71 -3.47
CA PHE A 182 -6.84 10.43 -4.13
C PHE A 182 -7.42 10.43 -5.55
N ALA A 183 -6.52 10.40 -6.53
CA ALA A 183 -6.84 10.41 -7.96
C ALA A 183 -6.97 9.01 -8.55
N ASN A 184 -8.03 8.75 -9.31
CA ASN A 184 -8.25 7.50 -10.05
C ASN A 184 -8.85 7.78 -11.43
N GLN A 185 -8.84 6.80 -12.36
CA GLN A 185 -9.44 7.04 -13.68
C GLN A 185 -10.97 7.03 -13.60
N THR A 186 -11.55 6.05 -12.93
CA THR A 186 -13.00 5.91 -12.71
C THR A 186 -13.28 5.64 -11.23
N GLU A 187 -14.55 5.72 -10.84
CA GLU A 187 -14.97 5.43 -9.46
C GLU A 187 -14.71 3.96 -9.07
N GLU A 188 -14.83 3.04 -10.02
CA GLU A 188 -14.56 1.60 -9.83
C GLU A 188 -13.07 1.29 -9.62
N ASP A 189 -12.18 2.20 -10.01
CA ASP A 189 -10.74 2.07 -9.82
C ASP A 189 -10.27 2.49 -8.43
N ILE A 190 -11.14 3.07 -7.59
CA ILE A 190 -10.78 3.54 -6.25
C ILE A 190 -10.50 2.34 -5.33
N LEU A 191 -9.21 2.04 -5.17
CA LEU A 191 -8.73 1.02 -4.26
C LEU A 191 -9.03 1.38 -2.80
N VAL A 192 -9.36 0.38 -1.98
CA VAL A 192 -9.58 0.51 -0.52
C VAL A 192 -10.56 1.60 -0.11
N ARG A 193 -11.51 1.97 -0.99
CA ARG A 193 -12.47 3.06 -0.75
C ARG A 193 -13.20 2.96 0.58
N ARG A 194 -13.84 1.82 0.83
CA ARG A 194 -14.64 1.58 2.05
C ARG A 194 -13.83 1.81 3.32
N GLU A 195 -12.56 1.43 3.29
CA GLU A 195 -11.68 1.63 4.44
C GLU A 195 -11.31 3.09 4.63
N LEU A 196 -10.96 3.81 3.55
CA LEU A 196 -10.66 5.24 3.64
C LEU A 196 -11.86 6.04 4.15
N GLU A 197 -13.07 5.74 3.64
CA GLU A 197 -14.32 6.37 4.08
C GLU A 197 -14.63 6.05 5.55
N GLU A 198 -14.39 4.81 6.00
CA GLU A 198 -14.56 4.42 7.40
C GLU A 198 -13.59 5.18 8.31
N VAL A 199 -12.33 5.35 7.90
CA VAL A 199 -11.37 6.17 8.65
C VAL A 199 -11.82 7.61 8.72
N ALA A 200 -12.28 8.21 7.62
CA ALA A 200 -12.78 9.58 7.61
C ALA A 200 -14.00 9.76 8.52
N ARG A 201 -14.90 8.76 8.55
CA ARG A 201 -16.08 8.75 9.41
C ARG A 201 -15.74 8.61 10.90
N THR A 202 -14.75 7.78 11.23
CA THR A 202 -14.38 7.48 12.63
C THR A 202 -13.37 8.46 13.20
N HIS A 203 -12.61 9.16 12.36
CA HIS A 203 -11.59 10.13 12.74
C HIS A 203 -11.78 11.51 12.06
N PRO A 204 -12.98 12.13 12.15
CA PRO A 204 -13.33 13.31 11.36
C PRO A 204 -12.47 14.55 11.70
N ASP A 205 -11.90 14.63 12.90
CA ASP A 205 -11.01 15.74 13.30
C ASP A 205 -9.54 15.52 12.91
N GLN A 206 -9.22 14.33 12.38
CA GLN A 206 -7.86 13.88 12.10
C GLN A 206 -7.64 13.51 10.63
N PHE A 207 -8.66 13.03 9.91
CA PHE A 207 -8.51 12.58 8.53
C PHE A 207 -9.55 13.19 7.60
N ASP A 208 -9.07 14.04 6.69
CA ASP A 208 -9.85 14.57 5.60
C ASP A 208 -9.54 13.81 4.29
N LEU A 209 -10.58 13.51 3.52
CA LEU A 209 -10.51 12.65 2.34
C LEU A 209 -11.21 13.30 1.14
N TRP A 210 -10.49 13.43 0.03
CA TRP A 210 -11.01 13.91 -1.24
C TRP A 210 -10.65 12.95 -2.37
N TYR A 211 -11.54 12.88 -3.36
CA TYR A 211 -11.35 12.08 -4.56
C TYR A 211 -11.34 12.99 -5.78
N THR A 212 -10.56 12.62 -6.79
CA THR A 212 -10.67 13.18 -8.14
C THR A 212 -10.64 12.05 -9.17
N LEU A 213 -11.44 12.20 -10.22
CA LEU A 213 -11.64 11.18 -11.25
C LEU A 213 -11.38 11.77 -12.64
N ASP A 214 -10.60 11.07 -13.47
CA ASP A 214 -10.40 11.48 -14.87
C ASP A 214 -11.70 11.35 -15.67
N ARG A 215 -12.47 10.28 -15.42
CA ARG A 215 -13.74 9.95 -16.05
C ARG A 215 -14.78 9.68 -14.95
N PRO A 216 -15.41 10.73 -14.38
CA PRO A 216 -16.45 10.56 -13.38
C PRO A 216 -17.68 9.86 -14.00
N PRO A 217 -18.48 9.12 -13.20
CA PRO A 217 -19.75 8.60 -13.68
C PRO A 217 -20.64 9.75 -14.15
N VAL A 218 -21.49 9.48 -15.15
CA VAL A 218 -22.50 10.45 -15.56
C VAL A 218 -23.39 10.71 -14.35
N ALA A 219 -23.42 11.95 -13.87
CA ALA A 219 -24.29 12.32 -12.77
C ALA A 219 -25.74 11.95 -13.15
N HIS A 220 -26.33 10.98 -12.45
CA HIS A 220 -27.77 10.87 -12.43
C HIS A 220 -28.26 12.10 -11.68
N CYS A 221 -28.89 13.05 -12.39
CA CYS A 221 -29.70 14.06 -11.73
C CYS A 221 -30.68 13.31 -10.81
N PRO A 222 -30.62 13.52 -9.49
CA PRO A 222 -31.70 13.06 -8.63
C PRO A 222 -32.97 13.74 -9.12
N GLU A 223 -34.06 12.99 -9.24
CA GLU A 223 -35.39 13.61 -9.23
C GLU A 223 -35.46 14.53 -8.00
N GLU A 224 -36.02 15.71 -8.18
CA GLU A 224 -36.01 16.84 -7.24
C GLU A 224 -36.20 16.38 -5.77
N GLY A 225 -35.20 16.59 -4.90
CA GLY A 225 -35.40 16.50 -3.44
C GLY A 225 -34.31 15.86 -2.56
N ALA A 226 -33.23 15.29 -3.11
CA ALA A 226 -32.17 14.71 -2.26
C ALA A 226 -31.08 15.75 -1.89
N PRO A 227 -30.65 15.84 -0.62
CA PRO A 227 -29.58 16.76 -0.21
C PRO A 227 -28.22 16.35 -0.82
N PRO A 228 -27.36 17.31 -1.18
CA PRO A 228 -26.11 17.01 -1.87
C PRO A 228 -25.09 16.33 -0.94
N THR A 229 -24.58 15.17 -1.36
CA THR A 229 -23.28 14.66 -0.89
C THR A 229 -22.19 15.61 -1.37
N LYS A 230 -21.35 16.10 -0.45
CA LYS A 230 -20.27 17.01 -0.80
C LYS A 230 -19.19 16.26 -1.59
N HIS A 231 -19.20 16.43 -2.91
CA HIS A 231 -18.03 16.25 -3.76
C HIS A 231 -17.49 17.65 -4.09
N LYS A 232 -16.24 17.94 -3.70
CA LYS A 232 -15.46 19.09 -4.16
C LYS A 232 -14.07 18.60 -4.55
#